data_AF-A0A7J7P1K3-F1
#
_entry.id   AF-A0A7J7P1K3-F1
#
_cell.length_a   1.000
_cell.length_b   1.000
_cell.length_c   1.000
_cell.angle_alpha   90.00
_cell.angle_beta   90.00
_cell.angle_gamma   90.00
#
_symmetry.space_group_name_H-M   'P 1'
#
loop_
_entity.id
_entity.type
_entity.pdbx_description
1 polymer ?
#
loop_
_entity_poly.entity_id
_entity_poly.type
_entity_poly.pdbx_seq_one_letter_code
_entity_poly.pdbx_strand_id
1 'polypeptide(L)'
;DNRVAHGRGPTSFVIYGELHHRIGALVPNKEHEASYAQLYIYKPGVSLNTRHKRNLYLNREVLKIFHDTLARCNPFSEFYHHAYEVLEDATGNNKNFNVPVYLHYSVLTDHC
;
A
#
# COMPACT_ATOMS: atom_id res chain seq x y z
N ASP A 1 5.71 37.01 -36.81
CA ASP A 1 6.66 37.02 -35.68
C ASP A 1 6.28 35.86 -34.76
N ASN A 2 7.04 34.76 -34.80
CA ASN A 2 6.67 33.49 -34.17
C ASN A 2 7.60 33.23 -32.98
N ARG A 3 7.31 33.86 -31.83
CA ARG A 3 8.10 33.71 -30.61
C ARG A 3 7.47 32.62 -29.74
N VAL A 4 7.76 31.37 -30.09
CA VAL A 4 7.51 30.24 -29.19
C VAL A 4 8.51 30.35 -28.03
N ALA A 5 8.02 30.60 -26.82
CA ALA A 5 8.86 30.63 -25.63
C ALA A 5 9.34 29.21 -25.32
N HIS A 6 10.63 28.94 -25.57
CA HIS A 6 11.29 27.69 -25.17
C HIS A 6 11.67 27.74 -23.68
N GLY A 7 10.69 27.78 -22.79
CA GLY A 7 10.90 27.75 -21.34
C GLY A 7 9.82 26.96 -20.63
N ARG A 8 10.19 26.18 -19.61
CA ARG A 8 9.23 25.66 -18.65
C ARG A 8 8.58 26.85 -17.93
N GLY A 9 7.26 26.87 -17.87
CA GLY A 9 6.52 27.89 -17.11
C GLY A 9 6.93 27.90 -15.63
N PRO A 10 6.65 28.99 -14.90
CA PRO A 10 7.02 29.12 -13.50
C PRO A 10 6.44 27.98 -12.65
N THR A 11 7.26 27.44 -11.74
CA THR A 11 6.89 26.33 -10.85
C THR A 11 5.68 26.73 -9.99
N SER A 12 4.61 25.93 -10.03
CA SER A 12 3.36 26.27 -9.32
C SER A 12 3.45 26.10 -7.80
N PHE A 13 4.32 25.22 -7.30
CA PHE A 13 4.64 25.07 -5.87
C PHE A 13 5.97 24.32 -5.70
N VAL A 14 6.67 24.60 -4.60
CA VAL A 14 7.90 23.90 -4.20
C VAL A 14 7.69 23.32 -2.82
N ILE A 15 7.92 22.01 -2.66
CA ILE A 15 7.88 21.34 -1.36
C ILE A 15 9.29 21.42 -0.77
N TYR A 16 9.42 22.02 0.41
CA TYR A 16 10.64 21.99 1.19
C TYR A 16 10.54 20.86 2.22
N GLY A 17 11.42 19.86 2.12
CA GLY A 17 11.44 18.69 2.99
C GLY A 17 11.05 17.41 2.26
N GLU A 18 10.45 16.47 2.99
CA GLU A 18 10.14 15.13 2.50
C GLU A 18 8.64 14.95 2.25
N LEU A 19 8.30 14.18 1.20
CA LEU A 19 6.94 13.78 0.91
C LEU A 19 6.72 12.33 1.36
N HIS A 20 5.81 12.14 2.31
CA HIS A 20 5.38 10.83 2.78
C HIS A 20 3.89 10.63 2.47
N HIS A 21 3.54 9.54 1.81
CA HIS A 21 2.14 9.16 1.62
C HIS A 21 1.73 8.15 2.70
N ARG A 22 0.80 8.55 3.58
CA ARG A 22 0.21 7.63 4.58
C ARG A 22 -0.81 6.71 3.90
N ILE A 23 -0.44 5.45 3.77
CA ILE A 23 -1.22 4.45 3.02
C ILE A 23 -2.29 3.79 3.91
N GLY A 24 -2.12 3.84 5.23
CA GLY A 24 -3.06 3.26 6.20
C GLY A 24 -2.34 2.53 7.33
N ALA A 25 -3.08 1.76 8.11
CA ALA A 25 -2.52 0.91 9.17
C ALA A 25 -1.99 -0.42 8.61
N LEU A 26 -0.87 -0.90 9.14
CA LEU A 26 -0.26 -2.17 8.74
C LEU A 26 -1.12 -3.36 9.13
N VAL A 27 -1.70 -3.31 10.34
CA VAL A 27 -2.60 -4.33 10.88
C VAL A 27 -4.02 -3.80 10.98
N PRO A 28 -5.05 -4.66 10.87
CA PRO A 28 -6.43 -4.23 11.04
C PRO A 28 -6.66 -3.77 12.49
N ASN A 29 -7.50 -2.74 12.65
CA ASN A 29 -8.01 -2.40 13.97
C ASN A 29 -8.85 -3.57 14.50
N LYS A 30 -8.84 -3.83 15.81
CA LYS A 30 -9.54 -4.98 16.42
C LYS A 30 -11.03 -5.08 16.06
N GLU A 31 -11.66 -3.95 15.74
CA GLU A 31 -13.08 -3.86 15.39
C GLU A 31 -13.36 -3.99 13.89
N HIS A 32 -12.32 -4.08 13.05
CA HIS A 32 -12.45 -4.04 11.59
C HIS A 32 -11.77 -5.24 10.94
N GLU A 33 -12.42 -5.84 9.93
CA GLU A 33 -11.77 -6.81 9.06
C GLU A 33 -10.62 -6.15 8.26
N ALA A 34 -9.61 -6.95 7.92
CA ALA A 34 -8.49 -6.53 7.10
C ALA A 34 -8.92 -5.94 5.75
N SER A 35 -8.16 -4.95 5.28
CA SER A 35 -8.44 -4.20 4.06
C SER A 35 -7.22 -4.15 3.14
N TYR A 36 -7.46 -4.44 1.85
CA TYR A 36 -6.53 -4.28 0.74
C TYR A 36 -5.05 -4.62 1.03
N ALA A 37 -4.20 -3.64 1.32
CA ALA A 37 -2.77 -3.86 1.56
C ALA A 37 -2.50 -4.78 2.76
N GLN A 38 -3.38 -4.76 3.77
CA GLN A 38 -3.31 -5.65 4.93
C GLN A 38 -3.55 -7.11 4.53
N LEU A 39 -4.19 -7.36 3.37
CA LEU A 39 -4.46 -8.72 2.90
C LEU A 39 -3.20 -9.45 2.43
N TYR A 40 -2.09 -8.75 2.17
CA TYR A 40 -0.80 -9.38 1.85
C TYR A 40 -0.20 -10.15 3.03
N ILE A 41 -0.64 -9.86 4.25
CA ILE A 41 -0.16 -10.51 5.49
C ILE A 41 -0.84 -11.87 5.70
N TYR A 42 -2.03 -12.07 5.13
CA TYR A 42 -2.83 -13.27 5.38
C TYR A 42 -2.57 -14.37 4.35
N LYS A 43 -2.80 -15.62 4.76
CA LYS A 43 -2.77 -16.77 3.84
C LYS A 43 -3.67 -16.54 2.61
N PRO A 44 -3.27 -16.98 1.40
CA PRO A 44 -3.99 -16.70 0.15
C PRO A 44 -5.50 -16.98 0.16
N GLY A 45 -5.92 -18.08 0.80
CA GLY A 45 -7.35 -18.42 0.91
C GLY A 45 -8.14 -17.44 1.77
N VAL A 46 -7.54 -16.96 2.87
CA VAL A 46 -8.16 -16.00 3.79
C VAL A 46 -8.24 -14.63 3.13
N SER A 47 -7.15 -14.17 2.51
CA SER A 47 -7.07 -12.87 1.85
C SER A 47 -8.06 -12.76 0.67
N LEU A 48 -8.18 -13.80 -0.16
CA LEU A 48 -9.17 -13.82 -1.24
C LEU A 48 -10.61 -13.79 -0.72
N ASN A 49 -10.91 -14.53 0.34
CA ASN A 49 -12.26 -14.56 0.91
C ASN A 49 -12.64 -13.20 1.52
N THR A 50 -11.72 -12.58 2.28
CA THR A 50 -11.92 -11.23 2.82
C THR A 50 -12.08 -10.20 1.70
N ARG A 51 -11.29 -10.31 0.62
CA ARG A 51 -11.46 -9.43 -0.55
C ARG A 51 -12.84 -9.59 -1.20
N HIS A 52 -13.33 -10.81 -1.35
CA HIS A 52 -14.67 -11.08 -1.89
C HIS A 52 -15.78 -10.56 -0.98
N LYS A 53 -15.69 -10.78 0.34
CA LYS A 53 -16.64 -10.22 1.32
C LYS A 53 -16.75 -8.70 1.24
N ARG A 54 -15.63 -8.01 0.99
CA ARG A 54 -15.61 -6.55 0.82
C ARG A 54 -16.09 -6.08 -0.55
N ASN A 55 -16.27 -6.99 -1.50
CA ASN A 55 -16.65 -6.70 -2.88
C ASN A 55 -17.76 -7.65 -3.35
N LEU A 56 -18.87 -7.72 -2.60
CA LEU A 56 -19.93 -8.74 -2.78
C LEU A 56 -20.54 -8.80 -4.19
N TYR A 57 -20.48 -7.69 -4.93
CA TYR A 57 -21.04 -7.60 -6.29
C TYR A 57 -20.03 -7.90 -7.40
N LEU A 58 -18.76 -8.14 -7.04
CA LEU A 58 -17.71 -8.47 -8.02
C LEU A 58 -17.57 -9.98 -8.15
N ASN A 59 -17.32 -10.42 -9.38
CA ASN A 59 -17.08 -11.83 -9.67
C ASN A 59 -15.84 -12.33 -8.93
N ARG A 60 -15.99 -13.43 -8.18
CA ARG A 60 -14.92 -14.01 -7.37
C ARG A 60 -13.71 -14.47 -8.17
N GLU A 61 -13.92 -15.02 -9.37
CA GLU A 61 -12.82 -15.47 -10.24
C GLU A 61 -12.02 -14.29 -10.76
N VAL A 62 -12.68 -13.18 -11.11
CA VAL A 62 -12.00 -11.94 -11.48
C VAL A 62 -11.15 -11.42 -10.31
N LEU A 63 -11.72 -11.40 -9.10
CA LEU A 63 -10.98 -11.02 -7.89
C LEU A 63 -9.78 -11.94 -7.63
N LYS A 64 -9.90 -13.24 -7.91
CA LYS A 64 -8.81 -14.20 -7.81
C LYS A 64 -7.69 -13.88 -8.80
N ILE A 65 -8.02 -13.62 -10.07
CA ILE A 65 -7.03 -13.21 -11.08
C ILE A 65 -6.27 -11.96 -10.62
N PHE A 66 -6.98 -10.94 -10.13
CA PHE A 66 -6.35 -9.74 -9.57
C PHE A 66 -5.48 -10.06 -8.37
N HIS A 67 -5.95 -10.90 -7.45
CA HIS A 67 -5.21 -11.29 -6.25
C HIS A 67 -3.90 -11.99 -6.63
N ASP A 68 -3.96 -13.02 -7.47
CA ASP A 68 -2.81 -13.81 -7.90
C ASP A 68 -1.81 -12.95 -8.70
N THR A 69 -2.32 -12.03 -9.54
CA THR A 69 -1.49 -11.11 -10.31
C THR A 69 -0.77 -10.13 -9.38
N LEU A 70 -1.48 -9.56 -8.39
CA LEU A 70 -0.89 -8.67 -7.40
C LEU A 70 0.14 -9.41 -6.53
N ALA A 71 -0.14 -10.63 -6.08
CA ALA A 71 0.81 -11.41 -5.29
C ALA A 71 2.10 -11.70 -6.08
N ARG A 72 2.00 -11.96 -7.39
CA ARG A 72 3.16 -12.25 -8.23
C ARG A 72 3.96 -11.01 -8.62
N CYS A 73 3.28 -9.90 -8.90
CA CYS A 73 3.90 -8.75 -9.57
C CYS A 73 4.08 -7.53 -8.65
N ASN A 74 3.42 -7.47 -7.49
CA ASN A 74 3.51 -6.32 -6.62
C ASN A 74 4.73 -6.45 -5.68
N PRO A 75 5.80 -5.66 -5.86
CA PRO A 75 6.95 -5.70 -4.96
C PRO A 75 6.60 -5.31 -3.52
N PHE A 76 5.51 -4.56 -3.34
CA PHE A 76 5.05 -4.16 -2.01
C PHE A 76 4.49 -5.31 -1.19
N SER A 77 4.03 -6.41 -1.80
CA SER A 77 3.52 -7.56 -1.04
C SER A 77 4.54 -8.05 0.00
N GLU A 78 5.78 -8.22 -0.42
CA GLU A 78 6.89 -8.64 0.44
C GLU A 78 7.23 -7.59 1.50
N PHE A 79 7.22 -6.29 1.14
CA PHE A 79 7.47 -5.21 2.11
C PHE A 79 6.42 -5.20 3.23
N TYR A 80 5.14 -5.41 2.90
CA TYR A 80 4.07 -5.49 3.90
C TYR A 80 4.20 -6.72 4.79
N HIS A 81 4.61 -7.87 4.23
CA HIS A 81 4.83 -9.09 5.01
C HIS A 81 6.00 -8.92 5.97
N HIS A 82 7.13 -8.41 5.47
CA HIS A 82 8.31 -8.18 6.30
C HIS A 82 8.07 -7.13 7.39
N ALA A 83 7.40 -6.02 7.07
CA ALA A 83 7.02 -5.02 8.06
C ALA A 83 6.13 -5.63 9.16
N TYR A 84 5.27 -6.59 8.82
CA TYR A 84 4.44 -7.30 9.79
C TYR A 84 5.26 -8.22 10.69
N GLU A 85 6.23 -8.96 10.15
CA GLU A 85 7.17 -9.79 10.93
C GLU A 85 7.94 -8.95 11.96
N VAL A 86 8.54 -7.84 11.52
CA VAL A 86 9.25 -6.91 12.39
C VAL A 86 8.35 -6.36 13.51
N LEU A 87 7.07 -6.11 13.20
CA LEU A 87 6.10 -5.64 14.17
C LEU A 87 5.70 -6.72 15.19
N GLU A 88 5.46 -7.96 14.76
CA GLU A 88 5.16 -9.07 15.67
C GLU A 88 6.36 -9.33 16.60
N ASP A 89 7.59 -9.28 16.08
CA ASP A 89 8.82 -9.42 16.86
C ASP A 89 8.97 -8.29 17.90
N ALA A 90 8.67 -7.04 17.52
CA ALA A 90 8.82 -5.88 18.40
C ALA A 90 7.73 -5.77 19.48
N THR A 91 6.50 -6.21 19.18
CA THR A 91 5.33 -6.00 20.07
C THR A 91 4.90 -7.25 20.83
N GLY A 92 5.40 -8.43 20.48
CA GLY A 92 4.87 -9.70 20.98
C GLY A 92 3.37 -9.84 20.67
N ASN A 93 2.64 -10.62 21.47
CA ASN A 93 1.18 -10.81 21.30
C ASN A 93 0.32 -9.54 21.58
N ASN A 94 0.93 -8.38 21.90
CA ASN A 94 0.20 -7.16 22.20
C ASN A 94 -0.23 -6.44 20.90
N LYS A 95 -1.29 -6.94 20.26
CA LYS A 95 -1.82 -6.43 18.97
C LYS A 95 -2.66 -5.14 19.10
N ASN A 96 -2.30 -4.24 20.01
CA ASN A 96 -3.06 -3.02 20.33
C ASN A 96 -2.43 -1.73 19.76
N PHE A 97 -1.77 -1.81 18.62
CA PHE A 97 -1.09 -0.67 18.03
C PHE A 97 -1.64 -0.35 16.63
N ASN A 98 -2.07 0.90 16.47
CA ASN A 98 -2.30 1.49 15.15
C ASN A 98 -0.93 1.86 14.56
N VAL A 99 -0.30 0.95 13.83
CA VAL A 99 1.01 1.20 13.21
C VAL A 99 0.79 1.67 11.77
N PRO A 100 0.98 2.97 11.48
CA PRO A 100 0.82 3.50 10.13
C PRO A 100 1.97 3.08 9.22
N VAL A 101 1.63 2.77 7.97
CA VAL A 101 2.60 2.55 6.88
C VAL A 101 2.67 3.81 6.03
N TYR A 102 3.88 4.23 5.71
CA TYR A 102 4.16 5.37 4.84
C TYR A 102 4.98 4.93 3.63
N LEU A 103 4.62 5.40 2.44
CA LEU A 103 5.56 5.43 1.30
C LEU A 103 6.36 6.72 1.42
N HIS A 104 7.66 6.59 1.60
CA HIS A 104 8.58 7.70 1.52
C HIS A 104 8.98 7.89 0.06
N TYR A 105 8.76 9.09 -0.48
CA TYR A 105 9.28 9.44 -1.79
C TYR A 105 10.65 10.11 -1.63
N SER A 106 11.65 9.54 -2.29
CA SER A 106 13.00 10.09 -2.38
C SER A 106 13.40 10.31 -3.83
N VAL A 107 13.66 11.56 -4.19
CA VAL A 107 14.09 11.97 -5.54
C VAL A 107 15.37 11.25 -6.00
N LEU A 108 16.18 10.76 -5.04
CA LEU A 108 17.43 10.06 -5.34
C LEU A 108 17.21 8.59 -5.71
N THR A 109 16.15 7.96 -5.21
CA THR A 109 15.91 6.52 -5.36
C THR A 109 14.69 6.20 -6.22
N ASP A 110 13.71 7.10 -6.25
CA ASP A 110 12.43 6.89 -6.90
C ASP A 110 12.42 7.65 -8.22
N HIS A 111 12.53 6.91 -9.32
CA HIS A 111 12.48 7.47 -10.66
C HIS A 111 11.05 7.39 -11.22
N CYS A 112 10.57 8.50 -11.79
CA CYS A 112 9.26 8.61 -12.43
C CYS A 112 9.20 7.90 -13.79
#